data_AF-C6J1V0-F1
#
_entry.id   AF-C6J1V0-F1
#
_cell.length_a   1.000
_cell.length_b   1.000
_cell.length_c   1.000
_cell.angle_alpha   90.00
_cell.angle_beta   90.00
_cell.angle_gamma   90.00
#
_symmetry.space_group_name_H-M   'P 1'
#
loop_
_entity.id
_entity.type
_entity.pdbx_description
1 polymer ?
#
loop_
_entity_poly.entity_id
_entity_poly.type
_entity_poly.pdbx_seq_one_letter_code
_entity_poly.pdbx_strand_id
1 'polypeptide(L)'
;MQMEFDGKTKMQARLGSETYEQGYVAGYAYGVQEGYRAFADRQEITSIIIPTYDRRDLLLQCLDHIDRYTSTPYEVIIVDNGSTDGTATAVRRRPGRVRLAVYPQNLGFARAVNTGLMMAKGNTIVLLNNDVLVTERWLDQLLACLRQFPQAAAVGPVTNYISGEQQIDVPYEDVADMPAFAALYNRSDPMKWRMTDRLVGFCVAFPRATLEQVGYFDEGYEIGNFEDEDWVARLRLQGKKLVIAEDTFVHHYGSMTMKGLGNQQFQEVNTRNHHFFREKWGDLHALYARMTDWREERTLRAADFFPTHVRVRDVKGGVHWLEHGVRHPVHPAAADTMPVPLRLSVLDLVQLPVGPARSAEQLAGLSSGMPTEAGLTDGIVVASSGRWYQIDRGQRREIISEYTLSAWGLTPSVTVPENVVAAYPEGLPILPPQRIVSEDL
;
A
#
# COMPACT_ATOMS: atom_id res chain seq x y z
N MET A 1 2.50 72.37 18.15
CA MET A 1 3.95 72.18 18.04
C MET A 1 4.16 70.80 17.44
N GLN A 2 4.62 70.77 16.18
CA GLN A 2 5.01 69.56 15.46
C GLN A 2 6.02 68.75 16.26
N MET A 3 5.93 67.42 16.15
CA MET A 3 7.10 66.58 15.92
C MET A 3 6.65 65.25 15.33
N GLU A 4 6.90 65.09 14.03
CA GLU A 4 7.00 63.81 13.36
C GLU A 4 8.14 62.99 13.97
N PHE A 5 7.95 61.67 14.02
CA PHE A 5 9.04 60.72 13.82
C PHE A 5 8.52 59.64 12.87
N ASP A 6 8.82 59.87 11.58
CA ASP A 6 8.84 58.87 10.52
C ASP A 6 10.04 57.94 10.68
N GLY A 7 9.97 56.72 10.13
CA GLY A 7 11.15 55.91 9.86
C GLY A 7 11.35 54.62 10.67
N LYS A 8 10.37 53.70 10.66
CA LYS A 8 10.68 52.26 10.70
C LYS A 8 10.58 51.69 9.29
N THR A 9 11.75 51.61 8.67
CA THR A 9 12.03 51.32 7.28
C THR A 9 11.49 49.95 6.86
N LYS A 10 10.86 49.88 5.67
CA LYS A 10 10.52 48.63 4.94
C LYS A 10 11.67 47.61 4.85
N MET A 11 12.91 48.04 5.12
CA MET A 11 14.11 47.20 5.14
C MET A 11 14.13 46.21 6.32
N GLN A 12 13.64 46.57 7.52
CA GLN A 12 13.61 45.66 8.68
C GLN A 12 12.55 44.56 8.56
N ALA A 13 11.40 44.84 7.93
CA ALA A 13 10.39 43.83 7.64
C ALA A 13 10.86 42.81 6.58
N ARG A 14 11.63 43.28 5.60
CA ARG A 14 12.20 42.46 4.51
C ARG A 14 13.35 41.57 5.00
N LEU A 15 14.19 42.08 5.91
CA LEU A 15 15.22 41.31 6.62
C LEU A 15 14.61 40.20 7.50
N GLY A 16 13.46 40.46 8.14
CA GLY A 16 12.74 39.46 8.94
C GLY A 16 12.06 38.35 8.12
N SER A 17 11.53 38.69 6.92
CA SER A 17 10.94 37.67 6.03
C SER A 17 12.00 36.82 5.35
N GLU A 18 13.11 37.41 4.86
CA GLU A 18 14.20 36.66 4.24
C GLU A 18 14.94 35.76 5.25
N THR A 19 15.15 36.21 6.48
CA THR A 19 15.74 35.37 7.54
C THR A 19 14.79 34.29 8.04
N TYR A 20 13.49 34.55 8.07
CA TYR A 20 12.47 33.53 8.35
C TYR A 20 12.40 32.49 7.23
N GLU A 21 12.39 32.91 5.97
CA GLU A 21 12.32 32.01 4.82
C GLU A 21 13.60 31.17 4.70
N GLN A 22 14.78 31.77 4.92
CA GLN A 22 16.05 31.05 5.01
C GLN A 22 16.08 30.09 6.20
N GLY A 23 15.59 30.51 7.37
CA GLY A 23 15.48 29.65 8.56
C GLY A 23 14.49 28.51 8.37
N TYR A 24 13.38 28.75 7.68
CA TYR A 24 12.38 27.75 7.32
C TYR A 24 12.93 26.76 6.30
N VAL A 25 13.58 27.23 5.22
CA VAL A 25 14.20 26.35 4.22
C VAL A 25 15.33 25.53 4.82
N ALA A 26 16.20 26.13 5.64
CA ALA A 26 17.27 25.42 6.33
C ALA A 26 16.72 24.44 7.37
N GLY A 27 15.71 24.82 8.15
CA GLY A 27 15.04 23.97 9.13
C GLY A 27 14.24 22.84 8.48
N TYR A 28 13.60 23.09 7.34
CA TYR A 28 12.91 22.08 6.53
C TYR A 28 13.92 21.13 5.89
N ALA A 29 14.98 21.62 5.26
CA ALA A 29 16.03 20.79 4.69
C ALA A 29 16.72 19.93 5.76
N TYR A 30 17.02 20.52 6.92
CA TYR A 30 17.57 19.80 8.07
C TYR A 30 16.57 18.78 8.63
N GLY A 31 15.30 19.15 8.83
CA GLY A 31 14.26 18.24 9.31
C GLY A 31 13.95 17.11 8.33
N VAL A 32 14.03 17.37 7.02
CA VAL A 32 13.96 16.36 5.96
C VAL A 32 15.19 15.46 6.01
N GLN A 33 16.40 16.01 6.18
CA GLN A 33 17.64 15.24 6.24
C GLN A 33 17.76 14.39 7.52
N GLU A 34 17.33 14.91 8.67
CA GLU A 34 17.24 14.18 9.94
C GLU A 34 16.10 13.17 9.92
N GLY A 35 14.97 13.53 9.30
CA GLY A 35 13.88 12.59 9.02
C GLY A 35 14.35 11.45 8.13
N TYR A 36 15.10 11.75 7.06
CA TYR A 36 15.76 10.76 6.22
C TYR A 36 16.78 9.95 6.99
N ARG A 37 17.61 10.55 7.86
CA ARG A 37 18.59 9.81 8.69
C ARG A 37 17.93 8.89 9.69
N ALA A 38 16.87 9.33 10.37
CA ALA A 38 16.09 8.49 11.26
C ALA A 38 15.32 7.38 10.52
N PHE A 39 14.88 7.64 9.28
CA PHE A 39 14.34 6.63 8.36
C PHE A 39 15.41 5.73 7.73
N ALA A 40 16.66 6.22 7.64
CA ALA A 40 17.78 5.59 6.96
C ALA A 40 18.70 4.84 7.93
N ASP A 41 18.56 5.02 9.25
CA ASP A 41 19.11 4.12 10.27
C ASP A 41 18.27 2.82 10.29
N ARG A 42 18.19 2.25 9.08
CA ARG A 42 17.48 1.02 8.76
C ARG A 42 18.28 -0.09 9.40
N GLN A 43 17.64 -0.73 10.36
CA GLN A 43 18.22 -1.89 11.00
C GLN A 43 18.19 -3.03 9.97
N GLU A 44 19.31 -3.74 9.80
CA GLU A 44 19.37 -5.00 9.04
C GLU A 44 18.66 -6.12 9.81
N ILE A 45 17.37 -5.92 10.06
CA ILE A 45 16.47 -6.81 10.78
C ILE A 45 15.19 -7.00 9.97
N THR A 46 14.47 -8.08 10.28
CA THR A 46 13.12 -8.32 9.79
C THR A 46 12.06 -7.80 10.76
N SER A 47 11.10 -7.01 10.29
CA SER A 47 9.89 -6.69 11.08
C SER A 47 8.80 -7.71 10.79
N ILE A 48 8.47 -8.55 11.77
CA ILE A 48 7.35 -9.50 11.70
C ILE A 48 6.11 -8.80 12.23
N ILE A 49 5.11 -8.61 11.38
CA ILE A 49 3.85 -7.93 11.68
C ILE A 49 2.75 -8.98 11.80
N ILE A 50 2.09 -9.01 12.95
CA ILE A 50 1.04 -9.96 13.30
C ILE A 50 -0.25 -9.19 13.64
N PRO A 51 -1.15 -8.97 12.65
CA PRO A 51 -2.50 -8.49 12.96
C PRO A 51 -3.24 -9.58 13.75
N THR A 52 -3.90 -9.20 14.84
CA THR A 52 -4.56 -10.15 15.74
C THR A 52 -5.97 -9.67 16.10
N TYR A 53 -6.93 -10.59 16.11
CA TYR A 53 -8.26 -10.40 16.69
C TYR A 53 -8.68 -11.70 17.37
N ASP A 54 -8.79 -11.66 18.70
CA ASP A 54 -8.95 -12.80 19.59
C ASP A 54 -7.92 -13.92 19.32
N ARG A 55 -8.24 -15.14 19.74
CA ARG A 55 -7.40 -16.34 19.61
C ARG A 55 -6.06 -16.19 20.32
N ARG A 56 -6.09 -15.64 21.54
CA ARG A 56 -4.94 -15.50 22.45
C ARG A 56 -4.03 -16.74 22.43
N ASP A 57 -4.60 -17.92 22.58
CA ASP A 57 -3.82 -19.16 22.71
C ASP A 57 -3.09 -19.53 21.41
N LEU A 58 -3.63 -19.18 20.23
CA LEU A 58 -2.94 -19.35 18.94
C LEU A 58 -1.83 -18.32 18.78
N LEU A 59 -2.09 -17.05 19.12
CA LEU A 59 -1.06 -16.02 19.08
C LEU A 59 0.13 -16.39 19.98
N LEU A 60 -0.11 -16.85 21.20
CA LEU A 60 0.96 -17.24 22.12
C LEU A 60 1.80 -18.40 21.56
N GLN A 61 1.16 -19.39 20.94
CA GLN A 61 1.88 -20.48 20.25
C GLN A 61 2.68 -19.97 19.05
N CYS A 62 2.11 -19.07 18.24
CA CYS A 62 2.82 -18.41 17.15
C CYS A 62 4.09 -17.69 17.66
N LEU A 63 3.98 -16.92 18.75
CA LEU A 63 5.14 -16.25 19.36
C LEU A 63 6.17 -17.23 19.92
N ASP A 64 5.74 -18.32 20.57
CA ASP A 64 6.64 -19.38 21.03
C ASP A 64 7.43 -20.02 19.88
N HIS A 65 6.77 -20.22 18.73
CA HIS A 65 7.41 -20.74 17.53
C HIS A 65 8.39 -19.75 16.90
N ILE A 66 8.05 -18.47 16.86
CA ILE A 66 8.97 -17.42 16.38
C ILE A 66 10.23 -17.41 17.24
N ASP A 67 10.07 -17.37 18.58
CA ASP A 67 11.20 -17.34 19.52
C ASP A 67 12.07 -18.59 19.43
N ARG A 68 11.45 -19.75 19.13
CA ARG A 68 12.17 -21.03 19.02
C ARG A 68 12.91 -21.20 17.69
N TYR A 69 12.32 -20.77 16.58
CA TYR A 69 12.78 -21.14 15.23
C TYR A 69 13.35 -19.97 14.42
N THR A 70 13.45 -18.77 14.99
CA THR A 70 13.98 -17.59 14.31
C THR A 70 15.30 -17.16 14.94
N SER A 71 16.38 -17.29 14.19
CA SER A 71 17.73 -16.92 14.65
C SER A 71 18.24 -15.60 14.05
N THR A 72 17.81 -15.26 12.84
CA THR A 72 18.12 -13.97 12.19
C THR A 72 17.52 -12.81 12.99
N PRO A 73 18.22 -11.67 13.15
CA PRO A 73 17.69 -10.50 13.85
C PRO A 73 16.29 -10.07 13.38
N TYR A 74 15.36 -9.97 14.34
CA TYR A 74 13.97 -9.59 14.07
C TYR A 74 13.41 -8.68 15.16
N GLU A 75 12.32 -7.98 14.82
CA GLU A 75 11.36 -7.44 15.80
C GLU A 75 9.97 -8.02 15.53
N VAL A 76 9.15 -8.13 16.57
CA VAL A 76 7.74 -8.54 16.45
C VAL A 76 6.84 -7.37 16.78
N ILE A 77 5.93 -7.08 15.87
CA ILE A 77 4.90 -6.05 15.99
C ILE A 77 3.55 -6.73 15.96
N ILE A 78 2.82 -6.64 17.07
CA ILE A 78 1.46 -7.16 17.20
C ILE A 78 0.51 -5.97 17.13
N VAL A 79 -0.52 -6.11 16.30
CA VAL A 79 -1.63 -5.16 16.24
C VAL A 79 -2.89 -5.87 16.69
N ASP A 80 -3.22 -5.71 17.97
CA ASP A 80 -4.45 -6.24 18.57
C ASP A 80 -5.62 -5.35 18.14
N ASN A 81 -6.45 -5.89 17.25
CA ASN A 81 -7.53 -5.21 16.56
C ASN A 81 -8.84 -5.29 17.35
N GLY A 82 -8.80 -5.05 18.66
CA GLY A 82 -10.00 -5.08 19.52
C GLY A 82 -10.37 -6.44 20.08
N SER A 83 -9.38 -7.27 20.43
CA SER A 83 -9.62 -8.57 21.08
C SER A 83 -10.28 -8.40 22.46
N THR A 84 -11.11 -9.37 22.82
CA THR A 84 -11.88 -9.41 24.07
C THR A 84 -11.49 -10.58 24.99
N ASP A 85 -10.67 -11.51 24.49
CA ASP A 85 -10.24 -12.74 25.19
C ASP A 85 -9.00 -12.59 26.10
N GLY A 86 -8.59 -11.34 26.35
CA GLY A 86 -7.41 -11.01 27.14
C GLY A 86 -6.08 -11.06 26.38
N THR A 87 -6.10 -11.13 25.04
CA THR A 87 -4.91 -11.11 24.17
C THR A 87 -3.90 -10.03 24.55
N ALA A 88 -4.27 -8.74 24.54
CA ALA A 88 -3.36 -7.66 24.92
C ALA A 88 -2.71 -7.84 26.31
N THR A 89 -3.46 -8.34 27.29
CA THR A 89 -2.94 -8.58 28.64
C THR A 89 -1.91 -9.70 28.65
N ALA A 90 -2.16 -10.78 27.90
CA ALA A 90 -1.21 -11.89 27.79
C ALA A 90 0.08 -11.47 27.08
N VAL A 91 -0.03 -10.73 25.98
CA VAL A 91 1.13 -10.21 25.23
C VAL A 91 2.00 -9.31 26.10
N ARG A 92 1.40 -8.38 26.86
CA ARG A 92 2.14 -7.47 27.77
C ARG A 92 2.89 -8.19 28.90
N ARG A 93 2.42 -9.38 29.31
CA ARG A 93 3.05 -10.18 30.36
C ARG A 93 4.16 -11.11 29.83
N ARG A 94 4.25 -11.29 28.52
CA ARG A 94 5.23 -12.20 27.91
C ARG A 94 6.66 -11.64 28.09
N PRO A 95 7.65 -12.47 28.45
CA PRO A 95 9.05 -12.06 28.41
C PRO A 95 9.50 -11.84 26.94
N GLY A 96 10.37 -10.86 26.72
CA GLY A 96 10.81 -10.47 25.37
C GLY A 96 10.25 -9.12 24.93
N ARG A 97 10.82 -8.55 23.87
CA ARG A 97 10.45 -7.21 23.39
C ARG A 97 9.55 -7.33 22.16
N VAL A 98 8.25 -7.52 22.40
CA VAL A 98 7.22 -7.31 21.39
C VAL A 98 6.74 -5.86 21.43
N ARG A 99 6.41 -5.29 20.28
CA ARG A 99 5.74 -3.99 20.18
C ARG A 99 4.27 -4.24 19.95
N LEU A 100 3.42 -3.58 20.73
CA LEU A 100 1.98 -3.84 20.73
C LEU A 100 1.20 -2.54 20.48
N ALA A 101 0.39 -2.53 19.42
CA ALA A 101 -0.70 -1.58 19.26
C ALA A 101 -2.02 -2.27 19.64
N VAL A 102 -2.89 -1.58 20.37
CA VAL A 102 -4.20 -2.12 20.80
C VAL A 102 -5.28 -1.13 20.40
N TYR A 103 -6.26 -1.61 19.64
CA TYR A 103 -7.45 -0.87 19.28
C TYR A 103 -8.64 -1.28 20.15
N PRO A 104 -9.60 -0.38 20.37
CA PRO A 104 -10.79 -0.67 21.17
C PRO A 104 -11.83 -1.51 20.43
N GLN A 105 -11.71 -1.65 19.10
CA GLN A 105 -12.64 -2.38 18.24
C GLN A 105 -11.91 -2.94 17.01
N ASN A 106 -12.56 -3.86 16.31
CA ASN A 106 -12.08 -4.41 15.05
C ASN A 106 -12.19 -3.38 13.92
N LEU A 107 -11.04 -2.95 13.41
CA LEU A 107 -10.89 -1.98 12.34
C LEU A 107 -10.70 -2.62 10.95
N GLY A 108 -10.69 -3.95 10.89
CA GLY A 108 -10.37 -4.73 9.68
C GLY A 108 -8.89 -5.07 9.53
N PHE A 109 -8.62 -6.12 8.77
CA PHE A 109 -7.27 -6.67 8.57
C PHE A 109 -6.32 -5.68 7.91
N ALA A 110 -6.74 -5.04 6.80
CA ALA A 110 -5.91 -4.08 6.07
C ALA A 110 -5.42 -2.93 6.97
N ARG A 111 -6.31 -2.40 7.83
CA ARG A 111 -5.95 -1.34 8.77
C ARG A 111 -4.93 -1.82 9.82
N ALA A 112 -5.15 -2.99 10.40
CA ALA A 112 -4.23 -3.56 11.37
C ALA A 112 -2.84 -3.82 10.76
N VAL A 113 -2.80 -4.33 9.52
CA VAL A 113 -1.56 -4.51 8.77
C VAL A 113 -0.86 -3.17 8.53
N ASN A 114 -1.58 -2.16 8.05
CA ASN A 114 -1.01 -0.84 7.79
C ASN A 114 -0.44 -0.19 9.06
N THR A 115 -1.11 -0.31 10.21
CA THR A 115 -0.55 0.12 11.51
C THR A 115 0.76 -0.57 11.82
N GLY A 116 0.84 -1.89 11.60
CA GLY A 116 2.07 -2.63 11.77
C GLY A 116 3.19 -2.18 10.82
N LEU A 117 2.84 -1.87 9.56
CA LEU A 117 3.78 -1.39 8.54
C LEU A 117 4.36 -0.02 8.91
N MET A 118 3.56 0.88 9.50
CA MET A 118 4.05 2.15 10.03
C MET A 118 5.00 1.96 11.21
N MET A 119 4.73 0.98 12.06
CA MET A 119 5.56 0.68 13.22
C MET A 119 6.89 0.06 12.82
N ALA A 120 6.94 -0.71 11.73
CA ALA A 120 8.11 -1.50 11.31
C ALA A 120 9.37 -0.66 11.06
N LYS A 121 10.52 -1.14 11.54
CA LYS A 121 11.86 -0.52 11.33
C LYS A 121 12.80 -1.35 10.44
N GLY A 122 12.48 -2.61 10.20
CA GLY A 122 13.30 -3.55 9.46
C GLY A 122 13.39 -3.23 7.96
N ASN A 123 14.48 -3.64 7.32
CA ASN A 123 14.64 -3.56 5.87
C ASN A 123 13.79 -4.61 5.12
N THR A 124 13.39 -5.67 5.83
CA THR A 124 12.50 -6.71 5.37
C THR A 124 11.28 -6.75 6.25
N ILE A 125 10.12 -6.94 5.63
CA ILE A 125 8.84 -7.07 6.29
C ILE A 125 8.35 -8.50 6.12
N VAL A 126 7.77 -9.06 7.18
CA VAL A 126 6.98 -10.28 7.11
C VAL A 126 5.60 -9.99 7.65
N LEU A 127 4.57 -10.22 6.84
CA LEU A 127 3.20 -10.33 7.34
C LEU A 127 2.98 -11.78 7.74
N LEU A 128 2.48 -12.01 8.95
CA LEU A 128 2.28 -13.34 9.52
C LEU A 128 0.97 -13.38 10.29
N ASN A 129 0.09 -14.32 9.95
CA ASN A 129 -1.15 -14.53 10.70
C ASN A 129 -0.86 -15.11 12.10
N ASN A 130 -1.72 -14.77 13.07
CA ASN A 130 -1.59 -15.22 14.45
C ASN A 130 -1.83 -16.72 14.67
N ASP A 131 -2.36 -17.43 13.68
CA ASP A 131 -2.63 -18.86 13.67
C ASP A 131 -1.66 -19.66 12.77
N VAL A 132 -0.47 -19.10 12.54
CA VAL A 132 0.65 -19.76 11.85
C VAL A 132 1.71 -20.19 12.87
N LEU A 133 2.14 -21.44 12.75
CA LEU A 133 3.31 -21.97 13.45
C LEU A 133 4.48 -22.00 12.48
N VAL A 134 5.41 -21.06 12.66
CA VAL A 134 6.66 -21.07 11.93
C VAL A 134 7.53 -22.25 12.36
N THR A 135 8.39 -22.71 11.47
CA THR A 135 9.20 -23.92 11.69
C THR A 135 10.68 -23.64 11.43
N GLU A 136 11.54 -24.63 11.67
CA GLU A 136 12.99 -24.47 11.59
C GLU A 136 13.44 -23.86 10.25
N ARG A 137 14.36 -22.87 10.30
CA ARG A 137 14.96 -22.19 9.13
C ARG A 137 13.97 -21.39 8.26
N TRP A 138 12.72 -21.22 8.67
CA TRP A 138 11.69 -20.57 7.84
C TRP A 138 12.12 -19.19 7.34
N LEU A 139 12.54 -18.30 8.26
CA LEU A 139 12.88 -16.92 7.91
C LEU A 139 14.16 -16.87 7.08
N ASP A 140 15.18 -17.62 7.46
CA ASP A 140 16.47 -17.64 6.76
C ASP A 140 16.30 -18.04 5.29
N GLN A 141 15.41 -19.00 5.00
CA GLN A 141 15.10 -19.44 3.64
C GLN A 141 14.27 -18.41 2.85
N LEU A 142 13.25 -17.80 3.47
CA LEU A 142 12.50 -16.71 2.81
C LEU A 142 13.42 -15.53 2.44
N LEU A 143 14.33 -15.16 3.36
CA LEU A 143 15.32 -14.13 3.10
C LEU A 143 16.36 -14.56 2.05
N ALA A 144 16.76 -15.84 2.02
CA ALA A 144 17.64 -16.36 0.98
C ALA A 144 16.98 -16.28 -0.40
N CYS A 145 15.70 -16.63 -0.51
CA CYS A 145 14.92 -16.51 -1.73
C CYS A 145 14.87 -15.04 -2.20
N LEU A 146 14.56 -14.09 -1.31
CA LEU A 146 14.56 -12.66 -1.64
C LEU A 146 15.92 -12.15 -2.13
N ARG A 147 17.02 -12.60 -1.52
CA ARG A 147 18.38 -12.20 -1.93
C ARG A 147 18.79 -12.79 -3.28
N GLN A 148 18.43 -14.03 -3.55
CA GLN A 148 18.85 -14.74 -4.77
C GLN A 148 17.91 -14.48 -5.95
N PHE A 149 16.69 -14.00 -5.69
CA PHE A 149 15.73 -13.56 -6.71
C PHE A 149 15.40 -12.07 -6.52
N PRO A 150 16.32 -11.14 -6.85
CA PRO A 150 16.10 -9.69 -6.65
C PRO A 150 14.86 -9.12 -7.36
N GLN A 151 14.38 -9.81 -8.40
CA GLN A 151 13.16 -9.48 -9.12
C GLN A 151 11.86 -9.87 -8.38
N ALA A 152 11.96 -10.69 -7.34
CA ALA A 152 10.83 -11.06 -6.48
C ALA A 152 10.51 -9.89 -5.54
N ALA A 153 9.33 -9.29 -5.73
CA ALA A 153 8.84 -8.26 -4.84
C ALA A 153 8.31 -8.83 -3.52
N ALA A 154 7.86 -10.07 -3.52
CA ALA A 154 7.42 -10.79 -2.33
C ALA A 154 7.61 -12.30 -2.48
N VAL A 155 7.81 -12.98 -1.35
CA VAL A 155 7.99 -14.43 -1.24
C VAL A 155 7.07 -14.98 -0.17
N GLY A 156 6.40 -16.10 -0.44
CA GLY A 156 5.62 -16.84 0.56
C GLY A 156 6.10 -18.29 0.70
N PRO A 157 5.99 -18.90 1.89
CA PRO A 157 6.28 -20.33 2.08
C PRO A 157 5.10 -21.19 1.59
N VAL A 158 5.31 -22.50 1.56
CA VAL A 158 4.22 -23.48 1.49
C VAL A 158 3.66 -23.79 2.88
N THR A 159 2.44 -24.31 2.92
CA THR A 159 1.72 -24.66 4.16
C THR A 159 0.78 -25.85 3.98
N ASN A 160 0.30 -26.41 5.09
CA ASN A 160 -0.62 -27.56 5.09
C ASN A 160 -2.05 -27.17 4.72
N TYR A 161 -2.44 -25.91 4.90
CA TYR A 161 -3.82 -25.48 4.69
C TYR A 161 -3.89 -24.03 4.22
N ILE A 162 -4.21 -23.83 2.95
CA ILE A 162 -4.51 -22.51 2.38
C ILE A 162 -5.19 -22.66 1.01
N SER A 163 -5.89 -21.64 0.53
CA SER A 163 -6.36 -21.67 -0.86
C SER A 163 -5.19 -21.49 -1.84
N GLY A 164 -5.12 -22.30 -2.89
CA GLY A 164 -4.19 -22.11 -4.00
C GLY A 164 -2.85 -22.83 -3.86
N GLU A 165 -1.86 -22.34 -4.60
CA GLU A 165 -0.62 -23.07 -4.91
C GLU A 165 0.37 -23.20 -3.74
N GLN A 166 0.13 -22.49 -2.64
CA GLN A 166 0.97 -22.59 -1.43
C GLN A 166 0.58 -23.78 -0.55
N GLN A 167 -0.52 -24.51 -0.84
CA GLN A 167 -0.89 -25.69 -0.07
C GLN A 167 -0.12 -26.93 -0.55
N ILE A 168 0.42 -27.70 0.39
CA ILE A 168 0.99 -29.02 0.16
C ILE A 168 0.33 -30.07 1.07
N ASP A 169 0.40 -31.32 0.65
CA ASP A 169 0.06 -32.44 1.52
C ASP A 169 1.15 -32.63 2.58
N VAL A 170 0.73 -32.88 3.81
CA VAL A 170 1.63 -33.16 4.93
C VAL A 170 1.38 -34.56 5.48
N PRO A 171 2.43 -35.29 5.92
CA PRO A 171 2.31 -36.68 6.33
C PRO A 171 1.92 -36.87 7.81
N TYR A 172 1.64 -35.79 8.55
CA TYR A 172 1.30 -35.84 9.97
C TYR A 172 -0.17 -35.45 10.19
N GLU A 173 -0.79 -36.08 11.20
CA GLU A 173 -2.14 -35.73 11.68
C GLU A 173 -2.08 -34.87 12.94
N ASP A 174 -1.16 -35.18 13.87
CA ASP A 174 -0.90 -34.39 15.07
C ASP A 174 0.15 -33.31 14.79
N VAL A 175 -0.14 -32.07 15.18
CA VAL A 175 0.80 -30.94 15.08
C VAL A 175 2.08 -31.18 15.87
N ALA A 176 2.07 -32.07 16.88
CA ALA A 176 3.26 -32.47 17.62
C ALA A 176 4.34 -33.15 16.74
N ASP A 177 3.95 -33.78 15.63
CA ASP A 177 4.88 -34.44 14.69
C ASP A 177 5.40 -33.49 13.61
N MET A 178 4.80 -32.30 13.48
CA MET A 178 5.19 -31.27 12.51
C MET A 178 6.68 -30.90 12.57
N PRO A 179 7.35 -30.74 13.73
CA PRO A 179 8.77 -30.38 13.77
C PRO A 179 9.67 -31.40 13.05
N ALA A 180 9.35 -32.70 13.14
CA ALA A 180 10.14 -33.74 12.47
C ALA A 180 9.99 -33.66 10.95
N PHE A 181 8.77 -33.42 10.45
CA PHE A 181 8.52 -33.16 9.04
C PHE A 181 9.26 -31.90 8.56
N ALA A 182 9.11 -30.79 9.27
CA ALA A 182 9.71 -29.52 8.90
C ALA A 182 11.25 -29.58 8.87
N ALA A 183 11.88 -30.30 9.80
CA ALA A 183 13.33 -30.49 9.82
C ALA A 183 13.86 -31.21 8.56
N LEU A 184 13.06 -32.12 7.99
CA LEU A 184 13.35 -32.81 6.74
C LEU A 184 13.01 -31.96 5.50
N TYR A 185 11.89 -31.24 5.56
CA TYR A 185 11.36 -30.46 4.44
C TYR A 185 12.14 -29.16 4.19
N ASN A 186 12.43 -28.41 5.25
CA ASN A 186 13.04 -27.08 5.20
C ASN A 186 14.54 -27.17 4.92
N ARG A 187 14.91 -27.67 3.74
CA ARG A 187 16.29 -27.76 3.27
C ARG A 187 16.42 -26.89 2.04
N SER A 188 17.25 -25.86 2.14
CA SER A 188 17.32 -24.84 1.10
C SER A 188 17.65 -25.45 -0.25
N ASP A 189 16.78 -25.20 -1.22
CA ASP A 189 16.86 -25.73 -2.56
C ASP A 189 16.29 -24.68 -3.53
N PRO A 190 17.16 -23.82 -4.11
CA PRO A 190 16.72 -22.78 -5.05
C PRO A 190 15.94 -23.30 -6.26
N MET A 191 16.09 -24.59 -6.61
CA MET A 191 15.34 -25.21 -7.71
C MET A 191 13.86 -25.40 -7.39
N LYS A 192 13.46 -25.31 -6.11
CA LYS A 192 12.08 -25.38 -5.63
C LYS A 192 11.41 -24.02 -5.51
N TRP A 193 12.11 -22.93 -5.83
CA TRP A 193 11.48 -21.62 -5.81
C TRP A 193 10.75 -21.38 -7.12
N ARG A 194 9.44 -21.15 -7.03
CA ARG A 194 8.55 -21.07 -8.19
C ARG A 194 7.91 -19.70 -8.30
N MET A 195 7.98 -19.08 -9.47
CA MET A 195 7.21 -17.87 -9.74
C MET A 195 5.72 -18.17 -9.67
N THR A 196 4.95 -17.25 -9.09
CA THR A 196 3.50 -17.35 -9.01
C THR A 196 2.85 -16.01 -9.32
N ASP A 197 1.57 -16.08 -9.67
CA ASP A 197 0.69 -14.92 -9.85
C ASP A 197 -0.16 -14.63 -8.60
N ARG A 198 -0.03 -15.43 -7.54
CA ARG A 198 -0.79 -15.26 -6.30
C ARG A 198 0.01 -15.71 -5.08
N LEU A 199 0.09 -14.84 -4.08
CA LEU A 199 0.48 -15.19 -2.72
C LEU A 199 -0.69 -14.87 -1.79
N VAL A 200 -1.04 -15.79 -0.92
CA VAL A 200 -2.05 -15.59 0.11
C VAL A 200 -1.39 -15.02 1.36
N GLY A 201 -2.01 -14.00 1.95
CA GLY A 201 -1.44 -13.16 3.01
C GLY A 201 -1.18 -13.81 4.37
N PHE A 202 -1.20 -15.15 4.50
CA PHE A 202 -0.98 -15.84 5.79
C PHE A 202 0.48 -15.75 6.28
N CYS A 203 1.42 -15.75 5.34
CA CYS A 203 2.84 -15.56 5.60
C CYS A 203 3.50 -15.03 4.31
N VAL A 204 3.89 -13.76 4.30
CA VAL A 204 4.51 -13.13 3.13
C VAL A 204 5.69 -12.26 3.56
N ALA A 205 6.86 -12.55 3.03
CA ALA A 205 8.08 -11.76 3.20
C ALA A 205 8.30 -10.84 2.00
N PHE A 206 8.62 -9.57 2.23
CA PHE A 206 8.98 -8.64 1.16
C PHE A 206 9.98 -7.56 1.64
N PRO A 207 10.84 -7.05 0.74
CA PRO A 207 11.69 -5.90 1.05
C PRO A 207 10.84 -4.67 1.35
N ARG A 208 11.28 -3.80 2.27
CA ARG A 208 10.63 -2.50 2.51
C ARG A 208 10.49 -1.67 1.23
N ALA A 209 11.46 -1.78 0.31
CA ALA A 209 11.39 -1.11 -0.99
C ALA A 209 10.15 -1.52 -1.81
N THR A 210 9.64 -2.75 -1.64
CA THR A 210 8.37 -3.17 -2.25
C THR A 210 7.21 -2.35 -1.68
N LEU A 211 7.11 -2.23 -0.36
CA LEU A 211 6.09 -1.39 0.29
C LEU A 211 6.17 0.07 -0.18
N GLU A 212 7.37 0.65 -0.24
CA GLU A 212 7.59 2.02 -0.68
C GLU A 212 7.15 2.28 -2.14
N GLN A 213 7.15 1.24 -2.98
CA GLN A 213 6.76 1.33 -4.39
C GLN A 213 5.28 1.03 -4.66
N VAL A 214 4.70 0.08 -3.93
CA VAL A 214 3.31 -0.36 -4.12
C VAL A 214 2.31 0.38 -3.22
N GLY A 215 2.78 0.92 -2.10
CA GLY A 215 1.96 1.56 -1.07
C GLY A 215 1.28 0.58 -0.12
N TYR A 216 0.46 1.13 0.77
CA TYR A 216 -0.26 0.39 1.81
C TYR A 216 -1.34 -0.56 1.25
N PHE A 217 -1.91 -1.39 2.13
CA PHE A 217 -3.13 -2.16 1.85
C PHE A 217 -4.33 -1.21 1.76
N ASP A 218 -5.30 -1.54 0.92
CA ASP A 218 -6.52 -0.75 0.80
C ASP A 218 -7.46 -1.02 1.99
N GLU A 219 -7.75 0.01 2.79
CA GLU A 219 -8.60 -0.10 3.97
C GLU A 219 -10.10 -0.08 3.65
N GLY A 220 -10.46 -0.06 2.36
CA GLY A 220 -11.83 -0.26 1.87
C GLY A 220 -12.34 -1.69 2.03
N TYR A 221 -11.44 -2.66 2.18
CA TYR A 221 -11.79 -4.05 2.50
C TYR A 221 -12.08 -4.17 4.00
N GLU A 222 -13.35 -4.34 4.35
CA GLU A 222 -13.79 -4.39 5.74
C GLU A 222 -13.55 -5.78 6.34
N ILE A 223 -13.11 -5.84 7.60
CA ILE A 223 -12.86 -7.08 8.37
C ILE A 223 -11.71 -7.94 7.83
N GLY A 224 -11.79 -8.46 6.60
CA GLY A 224 -10.74 -9.22 5.91
C GLY A 224 -11.21 -9.90 4.61
N ASN A 225 -10.29 -10.56 3.91
CA ASN A 225 -10.40 -11.10 2.55
C ASN A 225 -10.39 -10.03 1.44
N PHE A 226 -9.69 -10.36 0.34
CA PHE A 226 -9.45 -9.57 -0.87
C PHE A 226 -8.44 -8.43 -0.74
N GLU A 227 -8.05 -8.02 0.47
CA GLU A 227 -7.00 -7.01 0.64
C GLU A 227 -5.61 -7.48 0.18
N ASP A 228 -5.29 -8.77 0.35
CA ASP A 228 -4.06 -9.38 -0.14
C ASP A 228 -4.10 -9.58 -1.66
N GLU A 229 -5.24 -9.99 -2.21
CA GLU A 229 -5.47 -10.06 -3.66
C GLU A 229 -5.36 -8.69 -4.33
N ASP A 230 -5.87 -7.63 -3.70
CA ASP A 230 -5.72 -6.25 -4.18
C ASP A 230 -4.25 -5.79 -4.18
N TRP A 231 -3.53 -6.08 -3.10
CA TRP A 231 -2.13 -5.71 -2.97
C TRP A 231 -1.26 -6.47 -3.99
N VAL A 232 -1.52 -7.77 -4.16
CA VAL A 232 -0.93 -8.60 -5.23
C VAL A 232 -1.27 -8.07 -6.62
N ALA A 233 -2.51 -7.61 -6.84
CA ALA A 233 -2.90 -7.06 -8.13
C ALA A 233 -2.09 -5.82 -8.49
N ARG A 234 -1.89 -4.91 -7.54
CA ARG A 234 -1.04 -3.73 -7.72
C ARG A 234 0.41 -4.10 -7.99
N LEU A 235 0.98 -5.06 -7.25
CA LEU A 235 2.33 -5.55 -7.52
C LEU A 235 2.45 -6.10 -8.94
N ARG A 236 1.50 -6.93 -9.35
CA ARG A 236 1.49 -7.51 -10.70
C ARG A 236 1.41 -6.42 -11.75
N LEU A 237 0.47 -5.47 -11.64
CA LEU A 237 0.34 -4.34 -12.57
C LEU A 237 1.60 -3.48 -12.67
N GLN A 238 2.40 -3.39 -11.60
CA GLN A 238 3.74 -2.75 -11.61
C GLN A 238 4.85 -3.61 -12.24
N GLY A 239 4.51 -4.76 -12.82
CA GLY A 239 5.45 -5.70 -13.44
C GLY A 239 6.19 -6.58 -12.45
N LYS A 240 5.89 -6.50 -11.15
CA LYS A 240 6.60 -7.22 -10.09
C LYS A 240 6.33 -8.72 -10.14
N LYS A 241 7.29 -9.50 -9.64
CA LYS A 241 7.20 -10.96 -9.55
C LYS A 241 6.98 -11.41 -8.12
N LEU A 242 6.24 -12.50 -7.97
CA LEU A 242 6.02 -13.18 -6.70
C LEU A 242 6.62 -14.57 -6.78
N VAL A 243 7.07 -15.10 -5.64
CA VAL A 243 7.70 -16.42 -5.59
C VAL A 243 7.13 -17.21 -4.42
N ILE A 244 6.87 -18.50 -4.65
CA ILE A 244 6.64 -19.48 -3.59
C ILE A 244 7.97 -20.17 -3.33
N ALA A 245 8.43 -20.09 -2.09
CA ALA A 245 9.59 -20.84 -1.62
C ALA A 245 9.15 -22.25 -1.21
N GLU A 246 9.06 -23.18 -2.17
CA GLU A 246 8.58 -24.55 -1.90
C GLU A 246 9.60 -25.42 -1.14
N ASP A 247 10.76 -24.88 -0.79
CA ASP A 247 11.69 -25.47 0.18
C ASP A 247 11.43 -24.98 1.62
N THR A 248 10.39 -24.18 1.82
CA THR A 248 10.09 -23.55 3.11
C THR A 248 8.65 -23.83 3.52
N PHE A 249 8.47 -24.64 4.55
CA PHE A 249 7.19 -25.00 5.10
C PHE A 249 6.89 -24.26 6.42
N VAL A 250 5.67 -23.78 6.58
CA VAL A 250 5.10 -23.35 7.87
C VAL A 250 3.71 -23.95 8.04
N HIS A 251 3.27 -24.20 9.27
CA HIS A 251 1.93 -24.74 9.52
C HIS A 251 0.91 -23.63 9.75
N HIS A 252 -0.28 -23.78 9.21
CA HIS A 252 -1.38 -22.83 9.36
C HIS A 252 -2.64 -23.57 9.81
N TYR A 253 -3.23 -23.13 10.92
CA TYR A 253 -4.49 -23.71 11.45
C TYR A 253 -5.72 -23.38 10.58
N GLY A 254 -5.59 -22.41 9.67
CA GLY A 254 -6.56 -22.20 8.60
C GLY A 254 -7.64 -21.18 8.90
N SER A 255 -7.26 -19.92 9.08
CA SER A 255 -8.16 -18.76 9.19
C SER A 255 -9.13 -18.86 10.37
N MET A 256 -8.61 -19.22 11.54
CA MET A 256 -9.40 -19.52 12.74
C MET A 256 -10.22 -18.32 13.25
N THR A 257 -9.77 -17.10 12.98
CA THR A 257 -10.51 -15.87 13.28
C THR A 257 -11.70 -15.69 12.34
N MET A 258 -11.52 -15.87 11.02
CA MET A 258 -12.61 -15.77 10.04
C MET A 258 -13.66 -16.86 10.24
N LYS A 259 -13.24 -18.09 10.56
CA LYS A 259 -14.14 -19.18 10.96
C LYS A 259 -14.92 -18.85 12.25
N GLY A 260 -14.36 -18.00 13.12
CA GLY A 260 -14.97 -17.56 14.37
C GLY A 260 -16.14 -16.58 14.22
N LEU A 261 -16.25 -15.89 13.08
CA LEU A 261 -17.40 -15.01 12.77
C LEU A 261 -18.72 -15.77 12.59
N GLY A 262 -18.65 -17.10 12.39
CA GLY A 262 -19.79 -17.91 11.98
C GLY A 262 -20.06 -17.79 10.48
N ASN A 263 -20.65 -18.84 9.91
CA ASN A 263 -20.78 -18.99 8.45
C ASN A 263 -21.52 -17.83 7.78
N GLN A 264 -22.59 -17.31 8.40
CA GLN A 264 -23.38 -16.24 7.79
C GLN A 264 -22.60 -14.92 7.71
N GLN A 265 -22.02 -14.46 8.82
CA GLN A 265 -21.26 -13.21 8.85
C GLN A 265 -20.01 -13.28 7.96
N PHE A 266 -19.35 -14.45 7.91
CA PHE A 266 -18.25 -14.69 6.97
C PHE A 266 -18.69 -14.51 5.51
N GLN A 267 -19.81 -15.12 5.11
CA GLN A 267 -20.31 -15.01 3.74
C GLN A 267 -20.73 -13.58 3.38
N GLU A 268 -21.34 -12.85 4.32
CA GLU A 268 -21.72 -11.44 4.11
C GLU A 268 -20.48 -10.55 3.89
N VAL A 269 -19.47 -10.66 4.74
CA VAL A 269 -18.19 -9.93 4.60
C VAL A 269 -17.51 -10.30 3.29
N ASN A 270 -17.38 -11.60 3.00
CA ASN A 270 -16.72 -12.07 1.79
C ASN A 270 -17.44 -11.62 0.52
N THR A 271 -18.78 -11.67 0.49
CA THR A 271 -19.58 -11.19 -0.65
C THR A 271 -19.42 -9.70 -0.87
N ARG A 272 -19.43 -8.90 0.21
CA ARG A 272 -19.22 -7.45 0.14
C ARG A 272 -17.84 -7.11 -0.41
N ASN A 273 -16.78 -7.71 0.15
CA ASN A 273 -15.41 -7.45 -0.29
C ASN A 273 -15.16 -7.95 -1.71
N HIS A 274 -15.79 -9.06 -2.12
CA HIS A 274 -15.76 -9.53 -3.50
C HIS A 274 -16.43 -8.51 -4.46
N HIS A 275 -17.59 -7.97 -4.09
CA HIS A 275 -18.27 -6.94 -4.87
C HIS A 275 -17.39 -5.69 -5.01
N PHE A 276 -16.85 -5.21 -3.89
CA PHE A 276 -15.94 -4.07 -3.88
C PHE A 276 -14.69 -4.32 -4.76
N PHE A 277 -14.09 -5.51 -4.68
CA PHE A 277 -12.96 -5.89 -5.54
C PHE A 277 -13.34 -5.84 -7.03
N ARG A 278 -14.51 -6.37 -7.39
CA ARG A 278 -15.00 -6.39 -8.78
C ARG A 278 -15.31 -4.99 -9.31
N GLU A 279 -15.96 -4.14 -8.51
CA GLU A 279 -16.22 -2.75 -8.88
C GLU A 279 -14.92 -1.96 -9.05
N LYS A 280 -13.96 -2.18 -8.14
CA LYS A 280 -12.68 -1.51 -8.14
C LYS A 280 -11.87 -1.84 -9.39
N TRP A 281 -11.69 -3.12 -9.70
CA TRP A 281 -10.75 -3.59 -10.72
C TRP A 281 -11.37 -3.89 -12.09
N GLY A 282 -12.69 -4.07 -12.18
CA GLY A 282 -13.35 -4.48 -13.42
C GLY A 282 -12.81 -5.83 -13.93
N ASP A 283 -12.43 -5.88 -15.21
CA ASP A 283 -11.78 -7.05 -15.82
C ASP A 283 -10.26 -7.03 -15.59
N LEU A 284 -9.86 -7.43 -14.39
CA LEU A 284 -8.46 -7.48 -14.00
C LEU A 284 -7.63 -8.46 -14.86
N HIS A 285 -8.25 -9.52 -15.39
CA HIS A 285 -7.55 -10.47 -16.25
C HIS A 285 -7.17 -9.83 -17.59
N ALA A 286 -8.08 -9.06 -18.20
CA ALA A 286 -7.79 -8.29 -19.40
C ALA A 286 -6.69 -7.23 -19.16
N LEU A 287 -6.65 -6.61 -17.97
CA LEU A 287 -5.57 -5.69 -17.61
C LEU A 287 -4.21 -6.39 -17.51
N TYR A 288 -4.14 -7.58 -16.91
CA TYR A 288 -2.89 -8.35 -16.87
C TYR A 288 -2.40 -8.76 -18.26
N ALA A 289 -3.31 -9.14 -19.16
CA ALA A 289 -2.94 -9.51 -20.53
C ALA A 289 -2.26 -8.36 -21.28
N ARG A 290 -2.74 -7.12 -21.08
CA ARG A 290 -2.21 -5.90 -21.69
C ARG A 290 -0.94 -5.37 -21.04
N MET A 291 -0.58 -5.83 -19.84
CA MET A 291 0.65 -5.38 -19.20
C MET A 291 1.91 -5.64 -20.03
N THR A 292 1.93 -6.69 -20.85
CA THR A 292 3.10 -7.00 -21.70
C THR A 292 3.41 -5.83 -22.63
N ASP A 293 2.38 -5.12 -23.08
CA ASP A 293 2.47 -3.96 -23.98
C ASP A 293 2.96 -2.71 -23.24
N TRP A 294 2.82 -2.66 -21.91
CA TRP A 294 3.20 -1.52 -21.05
C TRP A 294 4.54 -1.69 -20.34
N ARG A 295 5.17 -2.86 -20.43
CA ARG A 295 6.49 -3.11 -19.84
C ARG A 295 7.56 -2.40 -20.65
N GLU A 296 7.76 -1.13 -20.34
CA GLU A 296 9.00 -0.42 -20.65
C GLU A 296 10.16 -0.97 -19.79
N GLU A 297 11.42 -0.73 -20.17
CA GLU A 297 12.62 -1.11 -19.39
C GLU A 297 12.72 -0.44 -18.00
N ARG A 298 11.70 0.32 -17.57
CA ARG A 298 11.65 1.03 -16.28
C ARG A 298 10.79 0.28 -15.25
N THR A 299 11.15 0.43 -13.98
CA THR A 299 10.34 -0.06 -12.86
C THR A 299 9.15 0.86 -12.63
N LEU A 300 7.94 0.35 -12.84
CA LEU A 300 6.70 1.07 -12.55
C LEU A 300 6.45 1.14 -11.03
N ARG A 301 5.91 2.28 -10.59
CA ARG A 301 5.54 2.60 -9.21
C ARG A 301 4.06 2.97 -9.16
N ALA A 302 3.47 3.07 -7.96
CA ALA A 302 2.04 3.37 -7.82
C ALA A 302 1.67 4.71 -8.48
N ALA A 303 2.51 5.73 -8.28
CA ALA A 303 2.28 7.07 -8.82
C ALA A 303 2.26 7.15 -10.36
N ASP A 304 2.85 6.19 -11.08
CA ASP A 304 2.86 6.19 -12.55
C ASP A 304 1.45 5.89 -13.12
N PHE A 305 0.56 5.33 -12.30
CA PHE A 305 -0.83 5.03 -12.64
C PHE A 305 -1.83 6.08 -12.13
N PHE A 306 -1.37 7.15 -11.48
CA PHE A 306 -2.27 8.21 -11.02
C PHE A 306 -2.75 9.07 -12.20
N PRO A 307 -3.95 9.67 -12.11
CA PRO A 307 -4.42 10.62 -13.10
C PRO A 307 -3.64 11.93 -13.03
N THR A 308 -3.84 12.76 -14.04
CA THR A 308 -3.36 14.15 -14.09
C THR A 308 -4.52 15.11 -13.85
N HIS A 309 -4.22 16.39 -13.62
CA HIS A 309 -5.19 17.47 -13.44
C HIS A 309 -6.25 17.18 -12.36
N VAL A 310 -5.82 16.64 -11.22
CA VAL A 310 -6.69 16.28 -10.10
C VAL A 310 -6.17 16.88 -8.80
N ARG A 311 -7.08 17.19 -7.87
CA ARG A 311 -6.71 17.56 -6.51
C ARG A 311 -6.66 16.34 -5.61
N VAL A 312 -5.63 16.27 -4.79
CA VAL A 312 -5.47 15.28 -3.72
C VAL A 312 -5.15 16.00 -2.41
N ARG A 313 -5.37 15.35 -1.28
CA ARG A 313 -4.90 15.84 0.02
C ARG A 313 -3.88 14.90 0.63
N ASP A 314 -2.97 15.49 1.40
CA ASP A 314 -2.05 14.76 2.25
C ASP A 314 -2.67 14.43 3.62
N VAL A 315 -1.90 13.66 4.39
CA VAL A 315 -2.26 13.17 5.73
C VAL A 315 -2.51 14.29 6.75
N LYS A 316 -1.98 15.49 6.52
CA LYS A 316 -2.16 16.67 7.37
C LYS A 316 -3.27 17.60 6.85
N GLY A 317 -3.97 17.21 5.79
CA GLY A 317 -5.02 18.00 5.14
C GLY A 317 -4.51 19.04 4.15
N GLY A 318 -3.20 19.09 3.86
CA GLY A 318 -2.66 19.94 2.81
C GLY A 318 -3.14 19.47 1.43
N VAL A 319 -3.55 20.40 0.57
CA VAL A 319 -4.07 20.09 -0.77
C VAL A 319 -2.94 20.22 -1.80
N HIS A 320 -2.90 19.27 -2.73
CA HIS A 320 -1.94 19.24 -3.83
C HIS A 320 -2.68 19.07 -5.16
N TRP A 321 -2.21 19.77 -6.20
CA TRP A 321 -2.63 19.58 -7.58
C TRP A 321 -1.66 18.60 -8.25
N LEU A 322 -2.19 17.50 -8.76
CA LEU A 322 -1.41 16.54 -9.54
C LEU A 322 -1.46 16.95 -11.00
N GLU A 323 -0.29 17.16 -11.59
CA GLU A 323 -0.15 17.54 -12.99
C GLU A 323 1.02 16.78 -13.59
N HIS A 324 0.69 15.85 -14.48
CA HIS A 324 1.63 15.06 -15.25
C HIS A 324 2.73 14.36 -14.41
N GLY A 325 2.29 13.74 -13.31
CA GLY A 325 3.17 13.05 -12.37
C GLY A 325 3.94 13.95 -11.41
N VAL A 326 3.63 15.25 -11.34
CA VAL A 326 4.19 16.21 -10.37
C VAL A 326 3.10 16.64 -9.40
N ARG A 327 3.41 16.74 -8.11
CA ARG A 327 2.50 17.31 -7.11
C ARG A 327 2.87 18.78 -6.85
N HIS A 328 1.88 19.66 -6.93
CA HIS A 328 2.02 21.08 -6.69
C HIS A 328 1.23 21.47 -5.45
N PRO A 329 1.87 22.00 -4.39
CA PRO A 329 1.14 22.48 -3.22
C PRO A 329 0.12 23.56 -3.61
N VAL A 330 -1.10 23.48 -3.08
CA VAL A 330 -2.15 24.45 -3.33
C VAL A 330 -2.33 25.32 -2.10
N HIS A 331 -2.21 26.64 -2.27
CA HIS A 331 -2.51 27.56 -1.18
C HIS A 331 -4.03 27.61 -0.93
N PRO A 332 -4.49 27.52 0.32
CA PRO A 332 -5.91 27.49 0.63
C PRO A 332 -6.58 28.80 0.19
N ALA A 333 -7.67 28.70 -0.56
CA ALA A 333 -8.56 29.83 -0.82
C ALA A 333 -9.44 30.12 0.39
N ALA A 334 -9.81 31.38 0.58
CA ALA A 334 -10.87 31.74 1.50
C ALA A 334 -12.21 31.23 0.91
N ALA A 335 -12.79 30.21 1.53
CA ALA A 335 -14.02 29.52 1.15
C ALA A 335 -13.91 28.56 -0.07
N ASP A 336 -13.34 27.37 0.16
CA ASP A 336 -13.42 26.27 -0.80
C ASP A 336 -14.75 25.51 -0.61
N THR A 337 -15.72 25.73 -1.51
CA THR A 337 -17.03 25.04 -1.55
C THR A 337 -16.98 23.71 -2.30
N MET A 338 -15.78 23.26 -2.66
CA MET A 338 -15.59 22.08 -3.50
C MET A 338 -15.58 20.77 -2.70
N PRO A 339 -15.83 19.61 -3.35
CA PRO A 339 -15.72 18.31 -2.70
C PRO A 339 -14.33 18.07 -2.09
N VAL A 340 -14.31 17.42 -0.93
CA VAL A 340 -13.06 17.04 -0.24
C VAL A 340 -12.28 16.09 -1.15
N PRO A 341 -11.04 16.43 -1.55
CA PRO A 341 -10.26 15.58 -2.44
C PRO A 341 -9.85 14.26 -1.76
N LEU A 342 -9.58 13.25 -2.58
CA LEU A 342 -9.04 11.97 -2.15
C LEU A 342 -7.75 12.18 -1.34
N ARG A 343 -7.63 11.45 -0.23
CA ARG A 343 -6.40 11.39 0.56
C ARG A 343 -5.44 10.37 -0.04
N LEU A 344 -4.21 10.79 -0.31
CA LEU A 344 -3.10 9.89 -0.63
C LEU A 344 -2.24 9.62 0.61
N SER A 345 -1.68 8.41 0.70
CA SER A 345 -0.76 8.07 1.79
C SER A 345 0.56 8.82 1.66
N VAL A 346 1.35 8.84 2.75
CA VAL A 346 2.72 9.36 2.67
C VAL A 346 3.54 8.62 1.61
N LEU A 347 3.39 7.29 1.49
CA LEU A 347 4.12 6.46 0.54
C LEU A 347 3.79 6.80 -0.92
N ASP A 348 2.52 7.13 -1.21
CA ASP A 348 2.11 7.55 -2.55
C ASP A 348 2.66 8.94 -2.89
N LEU A 349 2.59 9.86 -1.92
CA LEU A 349 3.01 11.23 -2.10
C LEU A 349 4.53 11.39 -2.28
N VAL A 350 5.35 10.59 -1.60
CA VAL A 350 6.82 10.65 -1.76
C VAL A 350 7.30 10.16 -3.13
N GLN A 351 6.48 9.38 -3.85
CA GLN A 351 6.79 8.94 -5.21
C GLN A 351 6.65 10.08 -6.24
N LEU A 352 5.92 11.14 -5.88
CA LEU A 352 5.65 12.29 -6.73
C LEU A 352 6.64 13.44 -6.44
N PRO A 353 7.42 13.90 -7.44
CA PRO A 353 8.22 15.11 -7.31
C PRO A 353 7.36 16.33 -6.97
N VAL A 354 7.94 17.25 -6.18
CA VAL A 354 7.26 18.48 -5.75
C VAL A 354 7.58 19.60 -6.74
N GLY A 355 6.54 20.13 -7.37
CA GLY A 355 6.61 21.31 -8.23
C GLY A 355 6.34 22.62 -7.47
N PRO A 356 6.43 23.78 -8.16
CA PRO A 356 6.08 25.07 -7.56
C PRO A 356 4.62 25.10 -7.11
N ALA A 357 4.33 25.88 -6.06
CA ALA A 357 2.98 26.04 -5.55
C ALA A 357 2.04 26.68 -6.58
N ARG A 358 0.77 26.31 -6.54
CA ARG A 358 -0.31 26.85 -7.39
C ARG A 358 -1.33 27.60 -6.52
N SER A 359 -1.89 28.67 -7.05
CA SER A 359 -3.02 29.37 -6.40
C SER A 359 -4.34 28.71 -6.81
N ALA A 360 -5.36 28.78 -5.95
CA ALA A 360 -6.68 28.24 -6.27
C ALA A 360 -7.29 28.90 -7.52
N GLU A 361 -7.02 30.18 -7.74
CA GLU A 361 -7.44 30.93 -8.93
C GLU A 361 -6.78 30.41 -10.21
N GLN A 362 -5.51 29.99 -10.13
CA GLN A 362 -4.83 29.36 -11.28
C GLN A 362 -5.47 28.01 -11.65
N LEU A 363 -6.02 27.31 -10.66
CA LEU A 363 -6.68 26.02 -10.85
C LEU A 363 -8.15 26.17 -11.28
N ALA A 364 -8.77 27.33 -11.03
CA ALA A 364 -10.12 27.64 -11.45
C ALA A 364 -10.20 27.70 -12.99
N GLY A 365 -10.67 26.61 -13.60
CA GLY A 365 -10.76 26.44 -15.05
C GLY A 365 -9.83 25.37 -15.64
N LEU A 366 -8.87 24.84 -14.87
CA LEU A 366 -8.00 23.73 -15.29
C LEU A 366 -8.59 22.34 -15.02
N SER A 367 -9.68 22.27 -14.25
CA SER A 367 -10.29 21.00 -13.80
C SER A 367 -11.00 20.20 -14.90
N SER A 368 -11.14 20.76 -16.09
CA SER A 368 -11.79 20.12 -17.21
C SER A 368 -11.15 20.65 -18.49
N GLY A 369 -10.14 19.95 -19.00
CA GLY A 369 -9.69 20.18 -20.37
C GLY A 369 -10.91 20.23 -21.29
N MET A 370 -10.90 21.14 -22.27
CA MET A 370 -12.02 21.30 -23.20
C MET A 370 -11.67 20.69 -24.56
N PRO A 371 -12.65 20.13 -25.29
CA PRO A 371 -12.46 19.84 -26.70
C PRO A 371 -12.16 21.15 -27.44
N THR A 372 -11.17 21.11 -28.33
CA THR A 372 -10.83 22.24 -29.20
C THR A 372 -10.90 21.81 -30.66
N GLU A 373 -10.88 22.77 -31.59
CA GLU A 373 -10.75 22.47 -33.02
C GLU A 373 -9.46 21.69 -33.35
N ALA A 374 -8.43 21.81 -32.51
CA ALA A 374 -7.15 21.11 -32.65
C ALA A 374 -7.12 19.72 -32.01
N GLY A 375 -8.16 19.31 -31.28
CA GLY A 375 -8.24 18.02 -30.58
C GLY A 375 -8.60 18.12 -29.10
N LEU A 376 -8.32 17.04 -28.38
CA LEU A 376 -8.55 16.89 -26.95
C LEU A 376 -7.33 17.43 -26.19
N THR A 377 -7.59 18.26 -25.17
CA THR A 377 -6.53 18.89 -24.36
C THR A 377 -6.13 18.00 -23.18
N ASP A 378 -4.93 18.21 -22.65
CA ASP A 378 -4.47 17.48 -21.47
C ASP A 378 -5.40 17.66 -20.27
N GLY A 379 -5.54 16.60 -19.48
CA GLY A 379 -6.44 16.55 -18.32
C GLY A 379 -7.91 16.27 -18.64
N ILE A 380 -8.35 16.43 -19.90
CA ILE A 380 -9.74 16.14 -20.26
C ILE A 380 -10.07 14.67 -20.03
N VAL A 381 -11.23 14.43 -19.42
CA VAL A 381 -11.82 13.09 -19.29
C VAL A 381 -12.91 12.94 -20.32
N VAL A 382 -12.85 11.89 -21.13
CA VAL A 382 -13.81 11.62 -22.19
C VAL A 382 -14.49 10.27 -22.00
N ALA A 383 -15.76 10.18 -22.35
CA ALA A 383 -16.48 8.92 -22.49
C ALA A 383 -16.53 8.51 -23.96
N SER A 384 -16.25 7.23 -24.24
CA SER A 384 -16.37 6.65 -25.59
C SER A 384 -16.73 5.18 -25.48
N SER A 385 -17.77 4.75 -26.20
CA SER A 385 -18.17 3.33 -26.30
C SER A 385 -18.31 2.59 -24.96
N GLY A 386 -18.78 3.27 -23.91
CA GLY A 386 -18.93 2.69 -22.56
C GLY A 386 -17.63 2.60 -21.75
N ARG A 387 -16.55 3.25 -22.20
CA ARG A 387 -15.27 3.38 -21.49
C ARG A 387 -14.93 4.84 -21.24
N TRP A 388 -13.97 5.07 -20.35
CA TRP A 388 -13.49 6.40 -19.99
C TRP A 388 -12.00 6.52 -20.20
N TYR A 389 -11.56 7.68 -20.68
CA TYR A 389 -10.16 7.96 -20.94
C TYR A 389 -9.80 9.36 -20.45
N GLN A 390 -8.59 9.53 -19.93
CA GLN A 390 -7.99 10.83 -19.72
C GLN A 390 -6.89 11.07 -20.76
N ILE A 391 -6.83 12.27 -21.33
CA ILE A 391 -5.70 12.66 -22.17
C ILE A 391 -4.58 13.23 -21.31
N ASP A 392 -3.37 12.73 -21.49
CA ASP A 392 -2.19 13.14 -20.73
C ASP A 392 -0.96 13.15 -21.64
N ARG A 393 -0.42 14.34 -21.93
CA ARG A 393 0.73 14.56 -22.81
C ARG A 393 0.56 13.88 -24.17
N GLY A 394 -0.62 14.05 -24.76
CA GLY A 394 -0.94 13.48 -26.07
C GLY A 394 -1.12 11.96 -26.09
N GLN A 395 -1.21 11.29 -24.93
CA GLN A 395 -1.60 9.89 -24.82
C GLN A 395 -3.02 9.76 -24.28
N ARG A 396 -3.75 8.73 -24.70
CA ARG A 396 -5.00 8.31 -24.04
C ARG A 396 -4.65 7.34 -22.91
N ARG A 397 -5.15 7.61 -21.72
CA ARG A 397 -5.01 6.74 -20.54
C ARG A 397 -6.39 6.24 -20.15
N GLU A 398 -6.61 4.94 -20.26
CA GLU A 398 -7.89 4.35 -19.88
C GLU A 398 -8.11 4.45 -18.36
N ILE A 399 -9.30 4.89 -17.96
CA ILE A 399 -9.76 4.84 -16.58
C ILE A 399 -10.52 3.51 -16.42
N ILE A 400 -9.93 2.57 -15.68
CA ILE A 400 -10.27 1.15 -15.81
C ILE A 400 -11.65 0.75 -15.27
N SER A 401 -12.27 1.59 -14.46
CA SER A 401 -13.57 1.32 -13.85
C SER A 401 -14.29 2.62 -13.48
N GLU A 402 -15.63 2.54 -13.38
CA GLU A 402 -16.45 3.63 -12.84
C GLU A 402 -16.05 3.98 -11.40
N TYR A 403 -15.65 2.96 -10.63
CA TYR A 403 -15.05 3.16 -9.32
C TYR A 403 -13.81 4.06 -9.39
N THR A 404 -12.88 3.78 -10.31
CA THR A 404 -11.65 4.58 -10.47
C THR A 404 -11.97 6.03 -10.80
N LEU A 405 -12.90 6.23 -11.74
CA LEU A 405 -13.40 7.55 -12.14
C LEU A 405 -13.92 8.34 -10.92
N SER A 406 -14.82 7.73 -10.14
CA SER A 406 -15.44 8.34 -8.96
C SER A 406 -14.45 8.56 -7.82
N ALA A 407 -13.58 7.58 -7.53
CA ALA A 407 -12.62 7.64 -6.43
C ALA A 407 -11.58 8.75 -6.60
N TRP A 408 -11.19 9.05 -7.84
CA TRP A 408 -10.33 10.19 -8.17
C TRP A 408 -11.10 11.51 -8.29
N GLY A 409 -12.43 11.52 -8.19
CA GLY A 409 -13.25 12.72 -8.39
C GLY A 409 -13.22 13.24 -9.82
N LEU A 410 -13.02 12.34 -10.79
CA LEU A 410 -12.99 12.66 -12.21
C LEU A 410 -14.40 12.58 -12.79
N THR A 411 -14.72 13.49 -13.72
CA THR A 411 -16.02 13.51 -14.40
C THR A 411 -15.81 13.64 -15.90
N PRO A 412 -16.45 12.79 -16.74
CA PRO A 412 -16.35 12.92 -18.18
C PRO A 412 -16.88 14.28 -18.62
N SER A 413 -16.02 15.06 -19.27
CA SER A 413 -16.34 16.39 -19.76
C SER A 413 -17.08 16.35 -21.11
N VAL A 414 -16.88 15.29 -21.89
CA VAL A 414 -17.49 15.11 -23.21
C VAL A 414 -17.62 13.62 -23.56
N THR A 415 -18.59 13.30 -24.40
CA THR A 415 -18.67 12.00 -25.09
C THR A 415 -18.21 12.17 -26.52
N VAL A 416 -17.24 11.36 -26.96
CA VAL A 416 -16.68 11.43 -28.31
C VAL A 416 -16.76 10.06 -29.01
N PRO A 417 -16.78 10.03 -30.35
CA PRO A 417 -16.63 8.78 -31.11
C PRO A 417 -15.30 8.07 -30.85
N GLU A 418 -15.28 6.74 -30.95
CA GLU A 418 -14.09 5.92 -30.70
C GLU A 418 -12.89 6.30 -31.56
N ASN A 419 -13.11 6.68 -32.82
CA ASN A 419 -12.04 7.09 -33.73
C ASN A 419 -11.34 8.39 -33.29
N VAL A 420 -12.00 9.24 -32.50
CA VAL A 420 -11.39 10.46 -31.95
C VAL A 420 -10.40 10.10 -30.85
N VAL A 421 -10.79 9.20 -29.93
CA VAL A 421 -9.92 8.73 -28.86
C VAL A 421 -8.79 7.87 -29.44
N ALA A 422 -9.08 7.00 -30.41
CA ALA A 422 -8.11 6.13 -31.07
C ALA A 422 -7.04 6.87 -31.89
N ALA A 423 -7.20 8.17 -32.13
CA ALA A 423 -6.15 9.00 -32.72
C ALA A 423 -4.97 9.25 -31.76
N TYR A 424 -5.16 9.03 -30.45
CA TYR A 424 -4.12 9.20 -29.43
C TYR A 424 -3.46 7.84 -29.13
N PRO A 425 -2.12 7.78 -29.06
CA PRO A 425 -1.42 6.57 -28.61
C PRO A 425 -1.85 6.18 -27.20
N GLU A 426 -1.92 4.87 -26.95
CA GLU A 426 -2.28 4.34 -25.64
C GLU A 426 -1.12 4.51 -24.65
N GLY A 427 -1.43 5.12 -23.50
CA GLY A 427 -0.53 5.23 -22.36
C GLY A 427 -0.91 4.26 -21.24
N LEU A 428 -0.16 4.31 -20.13
CA LEU A 428 -0.50 3.55 -18.91
C LEU A 428 -1.93 3.87 -18.46
N PRO A 429 -2.70 2.87 -18.02
CA PRO A 429 -4.04 3.11 -17.50
C PRO A 429 -3.96 3.97 -16.23
N ILE A 430 -5.11 4.52 -15.86
CA ILE A 430 -5.34 5.11 -14.54
C ILE A 430 -5.95 4.03 -13.66
N LEU A 431 -5.26 3.72 -12.55
CA LEU A 431 -5.68 2.69 -11.61
C LEU A 431 -6.44 3.29 -10.43
N PRO A 432 -7.31 2.50 -9.77
CA PRO A 432 -8.03 2.94 -8.59
C PRO A 432 -7.07 3.25 -7.44
N PRO A 433 -7.33 4.31 -6.67
CA PRO A 433 -6.53 4.61 -5.49
C PRO A 433 -6.85 3.63 -4.35
N GLN A 434 -5.93 3.49 -3.40
CA GLN A 434 -6.19 2.85 -2.12
C GLN A 434 -7.08 3.76 -1.27
N ARG A 435 -8.05 3.20 -0.53
CA ARG A 435 -8.73 3.94 0.53
C ARG A 435 -7.87 3.89 1.78
N ILE A 436 -7.46 5.07 2.26
CA ILE A 436 -6.75 5.24 3.52
C ILE A 436 -7.71 5.91 4.50
N VAL A 437 -8.27 5.13 5.42
CA VAL A 437 -9.24 5.60 6.42
C VAL A 437 -8.52 5.99 7.71
N SER A 438 -7.43 5.30 8.05
CA SER A 438 -6.61 5.64 9.21
C SER A 438 -6.11 7.06 9.12
N GLU A 439 -6.35 7.83 10.19
CA GLU A 439 -5.94 9.23 10.23
C GLU A 439 -4.42 9.40 10.29
N ASP A 440 -3.69 8.37 10.72
CA ASP A 440 -2.25 8.38 10.94
C ASP A 440 -1.40 7.97 9.70
N LEU A 441 -2.02 7.47 8.62
CA LEU A 441 -1.36 6.85 7.44
C LEU A 441 -1.10 7.77 6.25
#